data_AF-A0A9X0A6C7-F1
#
_entry.id   AF-A0A9X0A6C7-F1
#
_cell.length_a   1.000
_cell.length_b   1.000
_cell.length_c   1.000
_cell.angle_alpha   90.00
_cell.angle_beta   90.00
_cell.angle_gamma   90.00
#
_symmetry.space_group_name_H-M   'P 1'
#
loop_
_entity.id
_entity.type
_entity.pdbx_description
1 polymer ?
#
loop_
_entity_poly.entity_id
_entity_poly.type
_entity_poly.pdbx_seq_one_letter_code
_entity_poly.pdbx_strand_id
1 'polypeptide(L)'
;MQYLLIQPSSRNELIHRDTRLPMFGYSLEDLNLLILPMVKHKKEALGSMGNDAPLSCLTMHPQLLFDYFKQLFCTALTVLTVCSPARGHEVYHEITWTVRNFALQQQQKLEALGLPHVVTNPPIDPIREKIVMSLACPVGPEPNLLEPDGTDCHRVYLDHPILSCADVEAVKGSGLCWCKCQTIDMVYPVEEGVSGLVPSLDRICKEASEAVENGCAFIVLTDRAAGRNNVPMSSLLSLGAVHHHLIRMKQRSQVGLVVESAEVREIHHFCVLLGYGADAICPYLVFETVSNQRQQGLLDPPLSDKDIVQNYTAAVHKGIAKVMAKMGISTLHSYKGAQIFEAVGLAEEVIDKCFVGTASRLSGATFEILAQEALDKHSVAFSDRDCDNVLINNKGEYHWREGGEKHINDPKCIANLQDAVRMKSQPAYQKYSETSIEVVRSCTLRGQLQIKFAKKPLDVSEVEPASEIVKRFATGAMSFGSISYETHSTLATAMNKIGGKSNTGEGGEDPVRGTDPENNNRSAIRQVASGRFGSERLVPCNGRRLAD
;
A
#
# COMPACT_ATOMS: atom_id res chain seq x y z
N MET A 1 -39.82 -4.65 22.05
CA MET A 1 -39.16 -5.93 22.39
C MET A 1 -37.68 -5.64 22.61
N GLN A 2 -37.15 -6.12 23.74
CA GLN A 2 -35.91 -5.67 24.39
C GLN A 2 -34.70 -5.59 23.44
N TYR A 3 -34.16 -4.38 23.30
CA TYR A 3 -32.77 -4.19 22.86
C TYR A 3 -31.87 -4.86 23.91
N LEU A 4 -31.33 -6.03 23.57
CA LEU A 4 -30.21 -6.60 24.31
C LEU A 4 -29.03 -5.63 24.12
N LEU A 5 -28.83 -4.80 25.13
CA LEU A 5 -27.58 -4.06 25.35
C LEU A 5 -26.47 -5.10 25.38
N ILE A 6 -25.71 -5.19 24.30
CA ILE A 6 -24.40 -5.83 24.27
C ILE A 6 -23.63 -5.19 25.42
N GLN A 7 -23.34 -5.96 26.46
CA GLN A 7 -22.57 -5.44 27.59
C GLN A 7 -21.17 -5.10 27.08
N PRO A 8 -20.75 -3.83 27.13
CA PRO A 8 -19.38 -3.47 26.77
C PRO A 8 -18.48 -4.15 27.81
N SER A 9 -17.65 -5.08 27.35
CA SER A 9 -16.61 -5.67 28.18
C SER A 9 -15.67 -4.56 28.67
N SER A 10 -15.83 -4.23 29.95
CA SER A 10 -14.92 -3.49 30.83
C SER A 10 -14.33 -2.14 30.36
N ARG A 11 -14.87 -1.08 30.99
CA ARG A 11 -14.17 0.07 31.61
C ARG A 11 -13.64 1.21 30.72
N ASN A 12 -13.91 2.41 31.23
CA ASN A 12 -13.28 3.72 30.97
C ASN A 12 -11.74 3.66 31.10
N GLU A 13 -11.08 2.84 30.31
CA GLU A 13 -9.62 2.83 30.22
C GLU A 13 -9.19 3.82 29.15
N LEU A 14 -8.24 4.69 29.52
CA LEU A 14 -7.54 5.57 28.60
C LEU A 14 -7.12 4.75 27.38
N ILE A 15 -7.19 5.29 26.16
CA ILE A 15 -6.80 4.55 24.93
C ILE A 15 -5.39 3.97 25.07
N HIS A 16 -4.55 4.73 25.77
CA HIS A 16 -3.22 4.39 26.22
C HIS A 16 -3.12 3.21 27.19
N ARG A 17 -4.19 2.50 27.52
CA ARG A 17 -4.20 1.31 28.39
C ARG A 17 -4.88 0.11 27.75
N ASP A 18 -5.48 0.29 26.58
CA ASP A 18 -6.07 -0.83 25.85
C ASP A 18 -4.94 -1.72 25.28
N THR A 19 -4.69 -2.83 25.95
CA THR A 19 -3.64 -3.80 25.59
C THR A 19 -3.86 -4.44 24.22
N ARG A 20 -5.07 -4.34 23.65
CA ARG A 20 -5.36 -4.85 22.31
C ARG A 20 -4.65 -4.01 21.25
N LEU A 21 -4.47 -2.71 21.47
CA LEU A 21 -3.81 -1.82 20.51
C LEU A 21 -2.35 -2.24 20.23
N PRO A 22 -1.45 -2.35 21.23
CA PRO A 22 -0.10 -2.86 21.00
C PRO A 22 -0.08 -4.31 20.51
N MET A 23 -0.99 -5.17 20.98
CA MET A 23 -1.08 -6.58 20.54
C MET A 23 -1.34 -6.70 19.03
N PHE A 24 -2.22 -5.87 18.48
CA PHE A 24 -2.51 -5.81 17.04
C PHE A 24 -1.61 -4.81 16.29
N GLY A 25 -0.56 -4.30 16.94
CA GLY A 25 0.47 -3.45 16.35
C GLY A 25 0.03 -2.04 15.99
N TYR A 26 -1.04 -1.51 16.61
CA TYR A 26 -1.46 -0.12 16.40
C TYR A 26 -0.38 0.84 16.89
N SER A 27 -0.18 1.92 16.14
CA SER A 27 0.67 3.04 16.53
C SER A 27 -0.15 4.32 16.75
N LEU A 28 0.45 5.32 17.40
CA LEU A 28 -0.16 6.65 17.49
C LEU A 28 -0.26 7.34 16.13
N GLU A 29 0.57 6.96 15.16
CA GLU A 29 0.48 7.47 13.79
C GLU A 29 -0.75 6.88 13.09
N ASP A 30 -1.02 5.58 13.26
CA ASP A 30 -2.20 4.92 12.67
C ASP A 30 -3.49 5.62 13.13
N LEU A 31 -3.59 5.89 14.44
CA LEU A 31 -4.76 6.54 15.01
C LEU A 31 -4.91 7.98 14.50
N ASN A 32 -3.85 8.79 14.62
CA ASN A 32 -3.94 10.24 14.39
C ASN A 32 -3.84 10.63 12.91
N LEU A 33 -2.99 9.95 12.14
CA LEU A 33 -2.72 10.27 10.75
C LEU A 33 -3.67 9.54 9.80
N LEU A 34 -4.16 8.33 10.15
CA LEU A 34 -4.95 7.51 9.23
C LEU A 34 -6.42 7.41 9.65
N ILE A 35 -6.69 6.83 10.83
CA ILE A 35 -8.05 6.50 11.28
C ILE A 35 -8.87 7.77 11.54
N LEU A 36 -8.34 8.72 12.30
CA LEU A 36 -9.04 9.96 12.63
C LEU A 36 -9.43 10.77 11.38
N PRO A 37 -8.55 11.00 10.39
CA PRO A 37 -8.94 11.66 9.15
C PRO A 37 -10.01 10.90 8.35
N MET A 38 -9.96 9.56 8.32
CA MET A 38 -11.01 8.76 7.68
C MET A 38 -12.37 8.97 8.31
N VAL A 39 -12.44 9.00 9.65
CA VAL A 39 -13.67 9.25 10.40
C VAL A 39 -14.15 10.69 10.26
N LYS A 40 -13.26 11.69 10.29
CA LYS A 40 -13.63 13.11 10.24
C LYS A 40 -14.00 13.58 8.83
N HIS A 41 -13.25 13.14 7.82
CA HIS A 41 -13.35 13.69 6.46
C HIS A 41 -13.93 12.72 5.44
N LYS A 42 -14.23 11.48 5.83
CA LYS A 42 -14.76 10.42 4.94
C LYS A 42 -13.85 10.18 3.74
N LYS A 43 -12.55 10.38 3.92
CA LYS A 43 -11.48 10.28 2.93
C LYS A 43 -10.23 9.76 3.63
N GLU A 44 -9.42 9.01 2.90
CA GLU A 44 -8.12 8.57 3.39
C GLU A 44 -7.17 9.75 3.68
N ALA A 45 -6.15 9.47 4.49
CA ALA A 45 -5.10 10.42 4.76
C ALA A 45 -4.32 10.78 3.49
N LEU A 46 -3.94 12.05 3.38
CA LEU A 46 -3.03 12.52 2.34
C LEU A 46 -1.67 12.81 2.98
N GLY A 47 -0.62 12.35 2.32
CA GLY A 47 0.77 12.62 2.68
C GLY A 47 1.55 13.19 1.49
N SER A 48 2.83 13.46 1.72
CA SER A 48 3.76 13.91 0.67
C SER A 48 5.13 13.30 0.90
N MET A 49 6.05 13.49 -0.05
CA MET A 49 7.35 12.82 -0.14
C MET A 49 7.24 11.32 -0.46
N GLY A 50 8.38 10.68 -0.71
CA GLY A 50 8.45 9.24 -0.98
C GLY A 50 8.51 8.43 0.31
N ASN A 51 8.13 7.15 0.24
CA ASN A 51 8.38 6.21 1.33
C ASN A 51 9.89 5.92 1.39
N ASP A 52 10.53 6.38 2.45
CA ASP A 52 11.94 6.20 2.73
C ASP A 52 12.22 5.33 3.97
N ALA A 53 11.19 4.70 4.53
CA ALA A 53 11.29 3.67 5.55
C ALA A 53 11.86 2.36 4.96
N PRO A 54 12.39 1.43 5.80
CA PRO A 54 12.84 0.12 5.35
C PRO A 54 11.73 -0.69 4.69
N LEU A 55 12.13 -1.60 3.79
CA LEU A 55 11.25 -2.69 3.39
C LEU A 55 10.91 -3.56 4.61
N SER A 56 9.70 -4.14 4.63
CA SER A 56 9.20 -4.93 5.75
C SER A 56 10.08 -6.14 6.10
N CYS A 57 10.80 -6.70 5.13
CA CYS A 57 11.77 -7.77 5.37
C CYS A 57 13.17 -7.30 5.83
N LEU A 58 13.42 -5.99 5.90
CA LEU A 58 14.70 -5.40 6.33
C LEU A 58 14.60 -4.65 7.66
N THR A 59 13.39 -4.33 8.10
CA THR A 59 13.15 -3.70 9.42
C THR A 59 13.49 -4.65 10.57
N MET A 60 13.84 -4.06 11.70
CA MET A 60 14.02 -4.77 12.98
C MET A 60 12.78 -4.72 13.86
N HIS A 61 11.74 -3.99 13.45
CA HIS A 61 10.50 -3.80 14.20
C HIS A 61 9.42 -4.76 13.69
N PRO A 62 8.62 -5.39 14.57
CA PRO A 62 7.54 -6.27 14.13
C PRO A 62 6.56 -5.56 13.18
N GLN A 63 6.35 -6.17 12.01
CA GLN A 63 5.49 -5.63 10.95
C GLN A 63 4.11 -6.29 10.99
N LEU A 64 3.19 -5.77 10.19
CA LEU A 64 2.00 -6.52 9.82
C LEU A 64 2.27 -7.30 8.55
N LEU A 65 1.58 -8.42 8.39
CA LEU A 65 1.76 -9.21 7.18
C LEU A 65 1.34 -8.45 5.91
N PHE A 66 0.38 -7.52 6.05
CA PHE A 66 -0.06 -6.66 4.96
C PHE A 66 1.09 -5.91 4.28
N ASP A 67 2.11 -5.49 5.04
CA ASP A 67 3.18 -4.63 4.53
C ASP A 67 4.11 -5.34 3.53
N TYR A 68 4.12 -6.67 3.57
CA TYR A 68 4.84 -7.52 2.62
C TYR A 68 4.21 -7.55 1.22
N PHE A 69 2.93 -7.15 1.09
CA PHE A 69 2.22 -7.16 -0.18
C PHE A 69 2.24 -5.79 -0.84
N LYS A 70 2.72 -5.71 -2.08
CA LYS A 70 2.72 -4.49 -2.88
C LYS A 70 1.63 -4.57 -3.93
N GLN A 71 0.77 -3.54 -3.97
CA GLN A 71 -0.31 -3.44 -4.95
C GLN A 71 0.28 -3.40 -6.36
N LEU A 72 -0.18 -4.29 -7.22
CA LEU A 72 0.09 -4.17 -8.65
C LEU A 72 -0.75 -3.02 -9.22
N PHE A 73 -0.22 -2.39 -10.27
CA PHE A 73 -0.92 -1.35 -11.00
C PHE A 73 -0.62 -1.50 -12.49
N CYS A 74 -1.58 -1.12 -13.32
CA CYS A 74 -1.38 -1.13 -14.75
C CYS A 74 -0.55 0.09 -15.15
N THR A 75 0.40 -0.13 -16.05
CA THR A 75 1.30 0.95 -16.48
C THR A 75 0.60 1.79 -17.54
N ALA A 76 0.50 3.11 -17.31
CA ALA A 76 0.09 4.06 -18.34
C ALA A 76 1.33 4.66 -19.02
N LEU A 77 1.32 4.78 -20.35
CA LEU A 77 2.45 5.34 -21.10
C LEU A 77 2.59 6.84 -20.80
N THR A 78 3.72 7.24 -20.20
CA THR A 78 4.15 8.65 -20.16
C THR A 78 5.14 8.89 -21.29
N VAL A 79 4.83 9.82 -22.18
CA VAL A 79 5.73 10.18 -23.29
C VAL A 79 6.66 11.30 -22.83
N LEU A 80 7.97 11.09 -22.96
CA LEU A 80 9.00 12.08 -22.67
C LEU A 80 9.60 12.59 -23.98
N THR A 81 9.67 13.90 -24.15
CA THR A 81 10.39 14.53 -25.27
C THR A 81 11.68 15.14 -24.76
N VAL A 82 12.81 14.74 -25.35
CA VAL A 82 14.14 15.28 -25.02
C VAL A 82 14.51 16.35 -26.04
N CYS A 83 14.75 17.57 -25.58
CA CYS A 83 15.23 18.65 -26.43
C CYS A 83 16.77 18.62 -26.47
N SER A 84 17.37 18.37 -27.64
CA SER A 84 18.84 18.43 -27.83
C SER A 84 19.28 19.81 -28.32
N PRO A 85 20.38 20.41 -27.81
CA PRO A 85 20.88 21.71 -28.27
C PRO A 85 21.69 21.68 -29.57
N ALA A 86 22.03 20.50 -30.13
CA ALA A 86 23.00 20.42 -31.22
C ALA A 86 22.65 19.36 -32.27
N ARG A 87 22.04 19.82 -33.35
CA ARG A 87 22.25 19.47 -34.78
C ARG A 87 20.97 19.81 -35.54
N GLY A 88 21.08 20.69 -36.54
CA GLY A 88 20.05 20.81 -37.57
C GLY A 88 19.89 19.45 -38.26
N HIS A 89 18.65 19.14 -38.63
CA HIS A 89 18.13 17.91 -39.26
C HIS A 89 17.32 16.96 -38.35
N GLU A 90 15.99 17.07 -38.52
CA GLU A 90 14.94 16.01 -38.56
C GLU A 90 14.70 15.15 -37.28
N VAL A 91 13.50 14.67 -36.90
CA VAL A 91 12.21 14.34 -37.54
C VAL A 91 11.09 14.49 -36.47
N TYR A 92 9.92 15.07 -36.77
CA TYR A 92 8.70 14.80 -35.99
C TYR A 92 7.48 14.71 -36.92
N HIS A 93 6.90 13.51 -37.01
CA HIS A 93 5.56 13.29 -37.55
C HIS A 93 4.51 13.74 -36.51
N GLU A 94 3.44 14.35 -37.00
CA GLU A 94 2.29 14.88 -36.29
C GLU A 94 1.82 14.00 -35.12
N ILE A 95 1.84 14.57 -33.91
CA ILE A 95 1.21 14.01 -32.71
C ILE A 95 -0.08 14.78 -32.47
N THR A 96 -1.12 14.43 -33.23
CA THR A 96 -2.47 14.97 -32.96
C THR A 96 -3.57 13.93 -33.00
N TRP A 97 -3.32 12.66 -33.35
CA TRP A 97 -4.39 11.64 -33.40
C TRP A 97 -3.97 10.21 -33.03
N THR A 98 -2.77 10.03 -32.46
CA THR A 98 -2.10 8.71 -32.44
C THR A 98 -1.59 8.36 -31.04
N VAL A 99 -2.47 8.18 -30.07
CA VAL A 99 -2.09 7.48 -28.81
C VAL A 99 -2.61 6.04 -28.83
N ARG A 100 -3.82 5.82 -29.37
CA ARG A 100 -4.39 4.48 -29.52
C ARG A 100 -3.69 3.66 -30.61
N ASN A 101 -3.50 4.25 -31.80
CA ASN A 101 -2.84 3.56 -32.92
C ASN A 101 -1.32 3.49 -32.77
N PHE A 102 -0.70 4.43 -32.05
CA PHE A 102 0.75 4.40 -31.81
C PHE A 102 1.11 3.37 -30.75
N ALA A 103 0.28 3.20 -29.70
CA ALA A 103 0.43 2.10 -28.75
C ALA A 103 0.32 0.74 -29.47
N LEU A 104 -0.69 0.56 -30.35
CA LEU A 104 -0.84 -0.68 -31.13
C LEU A 104 0.29 -0.93 -32.13
N GLN A 105 0.76 0.11 -32.85
CA GLN A 105 1.88 -0.03 -33.81
C GLN A 105 3.24 -0.21 -33.14
N GLN A 106 3.48 0.43 -31.99
CA GLN A 106 4.69 0.20 -31.20
C GLN A 106 4.64 -1.16 -30.51
N GLN A 107 3.46 -1.61 -30.07
CA GLN A 107 3.25 -2.94 -29.51
C GLN A 107 3.59 -4.03 -30.54
N GLN A 108 3.11 -3.92 -31.78
CA GLN A 108 3.49 -4.85 -32.87
C GLN A 108 4.99 -4.82 -33.20
N LYS A 109 5.65 -3.64 -33.14
CA LYS A 109 7.10 -3.52 -33.36
C LYS A 109 7.94 -4.04 -32.19
N LEU A 110 7.48 -3.89 -30.96
CA LEU A 110 8.13 -4.39 -29.74
C LEU A 110 7.98 -5.91 -29.61
N GLU A 111 6.83 -6.45 -30.01
CA GLU A 111 6.59 -7.90 -30.16
C GLU A 111 7.52 -8.53 -31.20
N ALA A 112 7.74 -7.87 -32.34
CA ALA A 112 8.71 -8.29 -33.35
C ALA A 112 10.19 -8.23 -32.88
N LEU A 113 10.47 -7.50 -31.79
CA LEU A 113 11.81 -7.33 -31.21
C LEU A 113 12.04 -8.17 -29.94
N GLY A 114 11.06 -8.98 -29.50
CA GLY A 114 11.18 -9.82 -28.31
C GLY A 114 11.31 -9.05 -26.99
N LEU A 115 10.90 -7.78 -26.96
CA LEU A 115 10.97 -6.92 -25.78
C LEU A 115 9.67 -7.04 -24.95
N PRO A 116 9.74 -7.10 -23.61
CA PRO A 116 8.56 -7.28 -22.76
C PRO A 116 7.58 -6.11 -22.90
N HIS A 117 6.29 -6.44 -22.98
CA HIS A 117 5.15 -5.53 -23.16
C HIS A 117 5.22 -4.31 -22.22
N VAL A 118 5.13 -3.07 -22.75
CA VAL A 118 5.32 -1.86 -21.93
C VAL A 118 4.00 -1.27 -21.39
N VAL A 119 2.85 -1.53 -22.02
CA VAL A 119 1.52 -1.09 -21.55
C VAL A 119 0.45 -2.07 -22.00
N THR A 120 -0.29 -2.65 -21.06
CA THR A 120 -1.32 -3.68 -21.35
C THR A 120 -2.74 -3.11 -21.34
N ASN A 121 -3.11 -2.36 -20.30
CA ASN A 121 -4.45 -1.83 -20.10
C ASN A 121 -4.42 -0.52 -19.29
N PRO A 122 -5.39 0.40 -19.49
CA PRO A 122 -5.42 1.67 -18.79
C PRO A 122 -6.07 1.57 -17.40
N PRO A 123 -5.66 2.41 -16.43
CA PRO A 123 -6.42 2.62 -15.19
C PRO A 123 -7.72 3.42 -15.45
N ILE A 124 -8.63 3.37 -14.49
CA ILE A 124 -9.93 4.09 -14.48
C ILE A 124 -9.83 5.32 -13.55
N ASP A 125 -10.68 6.34 -13.76
CA ASP A 125 -10.84 7.44 -12.79
C ASP A 125 -11.94 7.09 -11.77
N PRO A 126 -11.62 6.78 -10.50
CA PRO A 126 -12.59 6.35 -9.50
C PRO A 126 -13.55 7.46 -9.03
N ILE A 127 -13.30 8.71 -9.43
CA ILE A 127 -14.13 9.87 -9.08
C ILE A 127 -15.01 10.27 -10.26
N ARG A 128 -14.40 10.50 -11.42
CA ARG A 128 -15.11 10.98 -12.63
C ARG A 128 -15.89 9.88 -13.33
N GLU A 129 -15.37 8.66 -13.30
CA GLU A 129 -15.98 7.48 -13.93
C GLU A 129 -16.63 6.57 -12.89
N LYS A 130 -16.99 7.10 -11.72
CA LYS A 130 -17.60 6.34 -10.62
C LYS A 130 -18.83 5.52 -11.05
N ILE A 131 -19.59 5.99 -12.04
CA ILE A 131 -20.81 5.32 -12.52
C ILE A 131 -20.54 3.91 -13.06
N VAL A 132 -19.35 3.64 -13.58
CA VAL A 132 -18.99 2.30 -14.08
C VAL A 132 -18.37 1.41 -13.00
N MET A 133 -18.24 1.90 -11.77
CA MET A 133 -17.64 1.17 -10.66
C MET A 133 -18.67 0.70 -9.64
N SER A 134 -18.49 -0.49 -9.09
CA SER A 134 -19.36 -1.02 -8.04
C SER A 134 -18.58 -1.82 -7.00
N LEU A 135 -18.83 -1.52 -5.73
CA LEU A 135 -18.42 -2.36 -4.60
C LEU A 135 -19.53 -3.31 -4.13
N ALA A 136 -20.72 -3.22 -4.73
CA ALA A 136 -21.81 -4.10 -4.35
C ALA A 136 -21.50 -5.52 -4.82
N CYS A 137 -21.70 -6.49 -3.95
CA CYS A 137 -21.49 -7.89 -4.27
C CYS A 137 -22.44 -8.81 -3.50
N PRO A 138 -22.98 -9.84 -4.16
CA PRO A 138 -23.64 -10.92 -3.46
C PRO A 138 -22.61 -11.76 -2.68
N VAL A 139 -22.95 -12.15 -1.46
CA VAL A 139 -22.11 -12.96 -0.57
C VAL A 139 -22.88 -14.19 -0.11
N GLY A 140 -22.16 -15.31 0.00
CA GLY A 140 -22.71 -16.61 0.38
C GLY A 140 -22.56 -17.63 -0.75
N PRO A 141 -23.20 -18.80 -0.59
CA PRO A 141 -23.07 -19.93 -1.51
C PRO A 141 -23.38 -19.52 -2.95
N GLU A 142 -22.54 -20.00 -3.87
CA GLU A 142 -22.66 -19.80 -5.30
C GLU A 142 -23.34 -21.03 -5.91
N PRO A 143 -24.49 -20.84 -6.57
CA PRO A 143 -25.24 -21.92 -7.20
C PRO A 143 -24.57 -22.38 -8.50
N ASN A 144 -25.16 -23.39 -9.12
CA ASN A 144 -24.73 -23.88 -10.42
C ASN A 144 -24.99 -22.81 -11.51
N LEU A 145 -23.93 -22.25 -12.09
CA LEU A 145 -24.04 -21.25 -13.17
C LEU A 145 -24.76 -21.79 -14.42
N LEU A 146 -24.76 -23.10 -14.65
CA LEU A 146 -25.31 -23.71 -15.86
C LEU A 146 -26.83 -23.93 -15.79
N GLU A 147 -27.40 -23.97 -14.59
CA GLU A 147 -28.80 -24.31 -14.35
C GLU A 147 -29.45 -23.27 -13.43
N PRO A 148 -30.15 -22.27 -13.99
CA PRO A 148 -30.75 -21.22 -13.18
C PRO A 148 -31.91 -21.76 -12.34
N ASP A 149 -31.86 -21.52 -11.02
CA ASP A 149 -32.91 -21.89 -10.07
C ASP A 149 -33.28 -20.73 -9.13
N GLY A 150 -34.47 -20.79 -8.52
CA GLY A 150 -34.90 -19.80 -7.53
C GLY A 150 -33.99 -19.72 -6.30
N THR A 151 -33.26 -20.81 -5.99
CA THR A 151 -32.27 -20.81 -4.90
C THR A 151 -31.04 -19.95 -5.18
N ASP A 152 -30.83 -19.51 -6.42
CA ASP A 152 -29.68 -18.68 -6.81
C ASP A 152 -29.68 -17.32 -6.08
N CYS A 153 -30.86 -16.90 -5.64
CA CYS A 153 -31.10 -15.68 -4.88
C CYS A 153 -30.83 -15.85 -3.36
N HIS A 154 -30.48 -17.04 -2.87
CA HIS A 154 -30.13 -17.27 -1.46
C HIS A 154 -28.71 -16.75 -1.12
N ARG A 155 -28.48 -15.47 -1.38
CA ARG A 155 -27.24 -14.75 -1.10
C ARG A 155 -27.56 -13.45 -0.39
N VAL A 156 -26.66 -13.04 0.50
CA VAL A 156 -26.74 -11.72 1.14
C VAL A 156 -26.16 -10.70 0.19
N TYR A 157 -26.98 -9.76 -0.26
CA TYR A 157 -26.52 -8.68 -1.12
C TYR A 157 -25.95 -7.54 -0.28
N LEU A 158 -24.64 -7.31 -0.38
CA LEU A 158 -23.96 -6.22 0.32
C LEU A 158 -23.67 -5.09 -0.66
N ASP A 159 -24.00 -3.85 -0.28
CA ASP A 159 -23.65 -2.66 -1.06
C ASP A 159 -22.15 -2.38 -1.05
N HIS A 160 -21.45 -2.85 -0.02
CA HIS A 160 -20.01 -2.77 0.16
C HIS A 160 -19.52 -3.87 1.12
N PRO A 161 -18.25 -4.27 1.08
CA PRO A 161 -17.74 -5.39 1.88
C PRO A 161 -17.53 -5.07 3.36
N ILE A 162 -17.65 -3.82 3.79
CA ILE A 162 -17.37 -3.41 5.17
C ILE A 162 -18.60 -3.63 6.04
N LEU A 163 -18.43 -4.35 7.16
CA LEU A 163 -19.49 -4.64 8.11
C LEU A 163 -19.24 -3.93 9.44
N SER A 164 -20.32 -3.44 10.07
CA SER A 164 -20.29 -3.03 11.47
C SER A 164 -20.35 -4.27 12.38
N CYS A 165 -20.04 -4.09 13.67
CA CYS A 165 -20.19 -5.16 14.65
C CYS A 165 -21.64 -5.67 14.71
N ALA A 166 -22.62 -4.78 14.56
CA ALA A 166 -24.04 -5.15 14.53
C ALA A 166 -24.40 -5.98 13.28
N ASP A 167 -23.79 -5.69 12.13
CA ASP A 167 -24.02 -6.45 10.90
C ASP A 167 -23.45 -7.86 11.01
N VAL A 168 -22.28 -8.03 11.64
CA VAL A 168 -21.70 -9.36 11.88
C VAL A 168 -22.59 -10.19 12.81
N GLU A 169 -23.10 -9.61 13.88
CA GLU A 169 -24.06 -10.29 14.76
C GLU A 169 -25.37 -10.63 14.03
N ALA A 170 -25.81 -9.77 13.10
CA ALA A 170 -26.94 -10.07 12.23
C ALA A 170 -26.64 -11.24 11.27
N VAL A 171 -25.42 -11.38 10.76
CA VAL A 171 -25.00 -12.54 9.94
C VAL A 171 -24.95 -13.82 10.80
N LYS A 172 -24.39 -13.74 12.01
CA LYS A 172 -24.33 -14.87 12.97
C LYS A 172 -25.73 -15.32 13.39
N GLY A 173 -26.67 -14.39 13.58
CA GLY A 173 -28.00 -14.60 14.13
C GLY A 173 -29.17 -14.38 13.18
N SER A 174 -28.95 -14.44 11.86
CA SER A 174 -29.93 -13.99 10.85
C SER A 174 -31.30 -14.67 10.90
N GLY A 175 -31.40 -15.82 11.59
CA GLY A 175 -32.66 -16.57 11.75
C GLY A 175 -33.21 -17.17 10.45
N LEU A 176 -32.52 -16.98 9.33
CA LEU A 176 -32.89 -17.54 8.04
C LEU A 176 -32.47 -19.00 8.00
N CYS A 177 -33.40 -19.89 7.61
CA CYS A 177 -33.19 -21.35 7.61
C CYS A 177 -32.01 -21.81 6.73
N TRP A 178 -31.68 -21.06 5.69
CA TRP A 178 -30.57 -21.33 4.76
C TRP A 178 -29.26 -20.63 5.16
N CYS A 179 -29.31 -19.65 6.06
CA CYS A 179 -28.16 -18.83 6.44
C CYS A 179 -27.58 -19.32 7.78
N LYS A 180 -27.01 -20.54 7.75
CA LYS A 180 -26.22 -21.05 8.88
C LYS A 180 -24.82 -20.41 8.86
N CYS A 181 -24.35 -19.99 10.03
CA CYS A 181 -23.06 -19.35 10.19
C CYS A 181 -22.24 -20.10 11.24
N GLN A 182 -20.97 -20.38 10.95
CA GLN A 182 -20.00 -20.92 11.91
C GLN A 182 -18.97 -19.83 12.23
N THR A 183 -18.66 -19.65 13.52
CA THR A 183 -17.55 -18.79 13.95
C THR A 183 -16.33 -19.66 14.24
N ILE A 184 -15.17 -19.24 13.74
CA ILE A 184 -13.87 -19.93 13.89
C ILE A 184 -12.88 -18.93 14.47
N ASP A 185 -12.29 -19.27 15.60
CA ASP A 185 -11.32 -18.42 16.28
C ASP A 185 -9.93 -18.51 15.62
N MET A 186 -9.38 -17.36 15.26
CA MET A 186 -8.05 -17.18 14.67
C MET A 186 -6.98 -16.95 15.75
N VAL A 187 -7.04 -17.73 16.84
CA VAL A 187 -6.07 -17.61 17.95
C VAL A 187 -5.47 -18.97 18.29
N TYR A 188 -4.33 -18.94 18.99
CA TYR A 188 -3.69 -20.12 19.54
C TYR A 188 -3.09 -19.84 20.93
N PRO A 189 -2.92 -20.87 21.79
CA PRO A 189 -2.38 -20.69 23.13
C PRO A 189 -0.95 -20.15 23.13
N VAL A 190 -0.66 -19.19 24.02
CA VAL A 190 0.69 -18.62 24.19
C VAL A 190 1.72 -19.69 24.56
N GLU A 191 1.30 -20.73 25.29
CA GLU A 191 2.15 -21.84 25.73
C GLU A 191 2.75 -22.65 24.56
N GLU A 192 2.08 -22.67 23.40
CA GLU A 192 2.55 -23.39 22.22
C GLU A 192 3.69 -22.66 21.49
N GLY A 193 3.94 -21.39 21.83
CA GLY A 193 5.01 -20.58 21.28
C GLY A 193 4.99 -20.50 19.75
N VAL A 194 6.17 -20.42 19.15
CA VAL A 194 6.36 -20.29 17.69
C VAL A 194 5.77 -21.49 16.94
N SER A 195 5.85 -22.69 17.51
CA SER A 195 5.36 -23.93 16.92
C SER A 195 3.83 -24.03 16.84
N GLY A 196 3.08 -23.19 17.58
CA GLY A 196 1.61 -23.21 17.60
C GLY A 196 0.95 -22.69 16.32
N LEU A 197 1.64 -21.85 15.54
CA LEU A 197 1.05 -21.17 14.38
C LEU A 197 0.60 -22.14 13.28
N VAL A 198 1.48 -23.01 12.80
CA VAL A 198 1.18 -23.91 11.67
C VAL A 198 0.06 -24.92 12.01
N PRO A 199 0.10 -25.63 13.16
CA PRO A 199 -1.00 -26.50 13.58
C PRO A 199 -2.32 -25.77 13.74
N SER A 200 -2.29 -24.52 14.21
CA SER A 200 -3.50 -23.70 14.35
C SER A 200 -4.08 -23.26 13.01
N LEU A 201 -3.24 -22.99 12.00
CA LEU A 201 -3.69 -22.78 10.62
C LEU A 201 -4.34 -24.05 10.05
N ASP A 202 -3.79 -25.23 10.34
CA ASP A 202 -4.38 -26.50 9.91
C ASP A 202 -5.71 -26.79 10.63
N ARG A 203 -5.81 -26.43 11.92
CA ARG A 203 -7.05 -26.51 12.70
C ARG A 203 -8.17 -25.69 12.07
N ILE A 204 -7.94 -24.39 11.81
CA ILE A 204 -8.98 -23.53 11.22
C ILE A 204 -9.38 -23.97 9.81
N CYS A 205 -8.44 -24.54 9.03
CA CYS A 205 -8.74 -25.10 7.71
C CYS A 205 -9.68 -26.30 7.83
N LYS A 206 -9.43 -27.19 8.79
CA LYS A 206 -10.29 -28.35 9.06
C LYS A 206 -11.67 -27.93 9.55
N GLU A 207 -11.74 -27.03 10.54
CA GLU A 207 -13.01 -26.51 11.06
C GLU A 207 -13.83 -25.82 9.96
N ALA A 208 -13.17 -25.11 9.03
CA ALA A 208 -13.84 -24.49 7.88
C ALA A 208 -14.45 -25.54 6.95
N SER A 209 -13.72 -26.61 6.62
CA SER A 209 -14.23 -27.70 5.79
C SER A 209 -15.40 -28.43 6.46
N GLU A 210 -15.30 -28.71 7.77
CA GLU A 210 -16.39 -29.28 8.56
C GLU A 210 -17.62 -28.37 8.59
N ALA A 211 -17.44 -27.05 8.69
CA ALA A 211 -18.53 -26.08 8.63
C ALA A 211 -19.26 -26.14 7.28
N VAL A 212 -18.53 -26.25 6.16
CA VAL A 212 -19.13 -26.40 4.83
C VAL A 212 -19.91 -27.71 4.73
N GLU A 213 -19.35 -28.82 5.23
CA GLU A 213 -20.04 -30.12 5.25
C GLU A 213 -21.33 -30.11 6.09
N ASN A 214 -21.35 -29.30 7.16
CA ASN A 214 -22.55 -29.07 7.98
C ASN A 214 -23.58 -28.13 7.33
N GLY A 215 -23.32 -27.64 6.11
CA GLY A 215 -24.19 -26.76 5.35
C GLY A 215 -24.19 -25.32 5.84
N CYS A 216 -23.07 -24.83 6.38
CA CYS A 216 -22.91 -23.43 6.73
C CYS A 216 -22.75 -22.57 5.46
N ALA A 217 -23.58 -21.55 5.33
CA ALA A 217 -23.52 -20.57 4.25
C ALA A 217 -22.45 -19.50 4.49
N PHE A 218 -22.09 -19.26 5.76
CA PHE A 218 -21.08 -18.28 6.16
C PHE A 218 -20.10 -18.85 7.18
N ILE A 219 -18.84 -18.47 7.07
CA ILE A 219 -17.81 -18.69 8.08
C ILE A 219 -17.29 -17.32 8.51
N VAL A 220 -17.35 -17.04 9.82
CA VAL A 220 -16.77 -15.85 10.42
C VAL A 220 -15.44 -16.24 11.06
N LEU A 221 -14.34 -15.78 10.47
CA LEU A 221 -13.01 -15.88 11.06
C LEU A 221 -12.81 -14.70 12.01
N THR A 222 -12.59 -14.96 13.31
CA THR A 222 -12.55 -13.90 14.34
C THR A 222 -11.32 -13.98 15.24
N ASP A 223 -10.73 -12.83 15.58
CA ASP A 223 -9.63 -12.72 16.55
C ASP A 223 -10.09 -12.17 17.91
N ARG A 224 -11.41 -12.12 18.17
CA ARG A 224 -11.98 -11.64 19.45
C ARG A 224 -11.54 -12.43 20.68
N ALA A 225 -11.18 -13.71 20.51
CA ALA A 225 -10.68 -14.56 21.60
C ALA A 225 -9.23 -14.24 22.00
N ALA A 226 -8.57 -13.28 21.35
CA ALA A 226 -7.22 -12.85 21.66
C ALA A 226 -7.15 -12.16 23.02
N GLY A 227 -6.13 -12.48 23.79
CA GLY A 227 -5.98 -11.97 25.15
C GLY A 227 -4.74 -12.54 25.82
N ARG A 228 -4.70 -12.49 27.15
CA ARG A 228 -3.49 -12.84 27.92
C ARG A 228 -2.98 -14.26 27.66
N ASN A 229 -3.88 -15.21 27.39
CA ASN A 229 -3.52 -16.62 27.19
C ASN A 229 -3.53 -17.05 25.71
N ASN A 230 -4.01 -16.18 24.81
CA ASN A 230 -4.24 -16.51 23.41
C ASN A 230 -3.59 -15.46 22.50
N VAL A 231 -2.68 -15.90 21.63
CA VAL A 231 -2.03 -15.07 20.62
C VAL A 231 -2.91 -15.01 19.38
N PRO A 232 -3.21 -13.82 18.83
CA PRO A 232 -3.91 -13.72 17.55
C PRO A 232 -2.99 -14.14 16.41
N MET A 233 -3.49 -15.02 15.53
CA MET A 233 -2.89 -15.23 14.21
C MET A 233 -3.20 -14.03 13.32
N SER A 234 -2.34 -13.73 12.34
CA SER A 234 -2.65 -12.71 11.35
C SER A 234 -3.96 -13.06 10.63
N SER A 235 -4.84 -12.08 10.52
CA SER A 235 -6.12 -12.19 9.83
C SER A 235 -5.92 -12.59 8.37
N LEU A 236 -4.85 -12.09 7.74
CA LEU A 236 -4.50 -12.40 6.36
C LEU A 236 -3.95 -13.82 6.20
N LEU A 237 -3.08 -14.31 7.11
CA LEU A 237 -2.63 -15.71 7.08
C LEU A 237 -3.79 -16.67 7.21
N SER A 238 -4.65 -16.40 8.19
CA SER A 238 -5.79 -17.25 8.52
C SER A 238 -6.78 -17.32 7.37
N LEU A 239 -7.13 -16.16 6.80
CA LEU A 239 -8.00 -16.08 5.62
C LEU A 239 -7.37 -16.80 4.42
N GLY A 240 -6.10 -16.51 4.10
CA GLY A 240 -5.41 -17.09 2.95
C GLY A 240 -5.34 -18.62 3.03
N ALA A 241 -4.96 -19.15 4.20
CA ALA A 241 -4.93 -20.59 4.47
C ALA A 241 -6.30 -21.24 4.23
N VAL A 242 -7.37 -20.70 4.83
CA VAL A 242 -8.73 -21.21 4.69
C VAL A 242 -9.22 -21.09 3.25
N HIS A 243 -9.02 -19.93 2.61
CA HIS A 243 -9.43 -19.68 1.23
C HIS A 243 -8.84 -20.71 0.26
N HIS A 244 -7.51 -20.89 0.29
CA HIS A 244 -6.83 -21.84 -0.58
C HIS A 244 -7.12 -23.30 -0.21
N HIS A 245 -7.31 -23.61 1.07
CA HIS A 245 -7.75 -24.94 1.50
C HIS A 245 -9.12 -25.29 0.92
N LEU A 246 -10.11 -24.40 1.06
CA LEU A 246 -11.45 -24.61 0.53
C LEU A 246 -11.47 -24.68 -1.01
N ILE A 247 -10.56 -23.98 -1.70
CA ILE A 247 -10.38 -24.14 -3.16
C ILE A 247 -9.90 -25.56 -3.49
N ARG A 248 -8.86 -26.05 -2.80
CA ARG A 248 -8.33 -27.41 -3.01
C ARG A 248 -9.39 -28.49 -2.75
N MET A 249 -10.24 -28.27 -1.76
CA MET A 249 -11.36 -29.16 -1.41
C MET A 249 -12.61 -28.95 -2.29
N LYS A 250 -12.60 -28.01 -3.24
CA LYS A 250 -13.75 -27.64 -4.08
C LYS A 250 -14.99 -27.20 -3.29
N GLN A 251 -14.76 -26.61 -2.13
CA GLN A 251 -15.77 -26.16 -1.18
C GLN A 251 -15.91 -24.63 -1.15
N ARG A 252 -14.96 -23.87 -1.72
CA ARG A 252 -14.94 -22.40 -1.62
C ARG A 252 -16.20 -21.71 -2.16
N SER A 253 -16.81 -22.23 -3.23
CA SER A 253 -18.03 -21.67 -3.81
C SER A 253 -19.25 -21.86 -2.89
N GLN A 254 -19.21 -22.78 -1.93
CA GLN A 254 -20.36 -23.13 -1.11
C GLN A 254 -20.53 -22.23 0.12
N VAL A 255 -19.62 -21.29 0.36
CA VAL A 255 -19.57 -20.51 1.60
C VAL A 255 -19.08 -19.08 1.39
N GLY A 256 -19.61 -18.13 2.15
CA GLY A 256 -19.06 -16.78 2.27
C GLY A 256 -18.06 -16.67 3.41
N LEU A 257 -16.91 -16.04 3.17
CA LEU A 257 -15.89 -15.83 4.20
C LEU A 257 -15.96 -14.40 4.76
N VAL A 258 -16.27 -14.27 6.05
CA VAL A 258 -16.32 -12.98 6.76
C VAL A 258 -15.13 -12.90 7.71
N VAL A 259 -14.37 -11.81 7.66
CA VAL A 259 -13.24 -11.57 8.56
C VAL A 259 -13.63 -10.53 9.60
N GLU A 260 -13.76 -10.94 10.86
CA GLU A 260 -13.93 -10.04 12.01
C GLU A 260 -12.57 -9.88 12.69
N SER A 261 -11.88 -8.76 12.47
CA SER A 261 -10.50 -8.62 12.94
C SER A 261 -10.20 -7.25 13.52
N ALA A 262 -9.40 -7.26 14.59
CA ALA A 262 -8.79 -6.07 15.16
C ALA A 262 -7.60 -5.54 14.35
N GLU A 263 -6.93 -6.36 13.55
CA GLU A 263 -5.72 -6.00 12.79
C GLU A 263 -6.01 -5.02 11.63
N VAL A 264 -7.23 -5.05 11.09
CA VAL A 264 -7.59 -4.33 9.85
C VAL A 264 -7.92 -2.87 10.13
N ARG A 265 -7.14 -1.95 9.55
CA ARG A 265 -7.28 -0.50 9.79
C ARG A 265 -6.94 0.41 8.61
N GLU A 266 -6.20 -0.09 7.62
CA GLU A 266 -5.83 0.70 6.44
C GLU A 266 -6.52 0.20 5.19
N ILE A 267 -6.72 1.09 4.20
CA ILE A 267 -7.27 0.74 2.89
C ILE A 267 -6.50 -0.41 2.24
N HIS A 268 -5.18 -0.43 2.42
CA HIS A 268 -4.35 -1.52 1.94
C HIS A 268 -4.77 -2.86 2.55
N HIS A 269 -4.98 -2.95 3.86
CA HIS A 269 -5.38 -4.19 4.55
C HIS A 269 -6.70 -4.74 3.99
N PHE A 270 -7.70 -3.88 3.77
CA PHE A 270 -8.97 -4.29 3.15
C PHE A 270 -8.75 -4.83 1.73
N CYS A 271 -7.94 -4.14 0.92
CA CYS A 271 -7.67 -4.56 -0.45
C CYS A 271 -6.94 -5.90 -0.52
N VAL A 272 -6.02 -6.16 0.41
CA VAL A 272 -5.30 -7.44 0.48
C VAL A 272 -6.26 -8.56 0.90
N LEU A 273 -7.04 -8.38 1.98
CA LEU A 273 -8.02 -9.39 2.41
C LEU A 273 -9.03 -9.72 1.31
N LEU A 274 -9.57 -8.71 0.62
CA LEU A 274 -10.48 -8.91 -0.52
C LEU A 274 -9.77 -9.67 -1.66
N GLY A 275 -8.54 -9.30 -1.98
CA GLY A 275 -7.73 -9.94 -3.01
C GLY A 275 -7.40 -11.41 -2.72
N TYR A 276 -7.38 -11.81 -1.44
CA TYR A 276 -7.14 -13.18 -0.97
C TYR A 276 -8.40 -13.89 -0.48
N GLY A 277 -9.59 -13.40 -0.87
CA GLY A 277 -10.83 -14.18 -0.80
C GLY A 277 -11.78 -13.85 0.35
N ALA A 278 -11.58 -12.73 1.08
CA ALA A 278 -12.58 -12.23 2.00
C ALA A 278 -13.81 -11.74 1.23
N ASP A 279 -15.00 -12.10 1.72
CA ASP A 279 -16.25 -11.60 1.16
C ASP A 279 -16.76 -10.35 1.84
N ALA A 280 -16.54 -10.26 3.16
CA ALA A 280 -16.88 -9.12 3.98
C ALA A 280 -15.89 -9.00 5.15
N ILE A 281 -15.70 -7.78 5.65
CA ILE A 281 -14.66 -7.46 6.65
C ILE A 281 -15.25 -6.53 7.71
N CYS A 282 -15.08 -6.90 8.99
CA CYS A 282 -15.46 -6.11 10.15
C CYS A 282 -14.21 -5.66 10.92
N PRO A 283 -13.79 -4.39 10.80
CA PRO A 283 -12.66 -3.82 11.53
C PRO A 283 -13.08 -3.36 12.93
N TYR A 284 -13.49 -4.29 13.79
CA TYR A 284 -14.18 -3.95 15.04
C TYR A 284 -13.36 -3.06 15.98
N LEU A 285 -12.04 -3.29 16.08
CA LEU A 285 -11.20 -2.54 17.01
C LEU A 285 -11.07 -1.07 16.60
N VAL A 286 -11.15 -0.76 15.30
CA VAL A 286 -11.18 0.63 14.83
C VAL A 286 -12.42 1.35 15.37
N PHE A 287 -13.60 0.72 15.24
CA PHE A 287 -14.85 1.31 15.74
C PHE A 287 -14.82 1.47 17.26
N GLU A 288 -14.41 0.44 17.99
CA GLU A 288 -14.31 0.48 19.44
C GLU A 288 -13.32 1.56 19.93
N THR A 289 -12.18 1.71 19.26
CA THR A 289 -11.15 2.71 19.60
C THR A 289 -11.65 4.13 19.40
N VAL A 290 -12.31 4.41 18.27
CA VAL A 290 -12.84 5.76 17.97
C VAL A 290 -14.02 6.08 18.89
N SER A 291 -14.89 5.11 19.19
CA SER A 291 -15.95 5.29 20.18
C SER A 291 -15.40 5.55 21.58
N ASN A 292 -14.27 4.95 21.96
CA ASN A 292 -13.58 5.26 23.22
C ASN A 292 -12.98 6.69 23.20
N GLN A 293 -12.33 7.10 22.10
CA GLN A 293 -11.85 8.49 21.91
C GLN A 293 -12.95 9.54 22.08
N ARG A 294 -14.15 9.24 21.59
CA ARG A 294 -15.33 10.10 21.82
C ARG A 294 -15.66 10.22 23.30
N GLN A 295 -15.71 9.11 24.04
CA GLN A 295 -16.05 9.11 25.47
C GLN A 295 -15.04 9.91 26.29
N GLN A 296 -13.78 9.97 25.83
CA GLN A 296 -12.71 10.76 26.42
C GLN A 296 -12.71 12.24 26.00
N GLY A 297 -13.65 12.67 25.13
CA GLY A 297 -13.73 14.05 24.65
C GLY A 297 -12.63 14.44 23.65
N LEU A 298 -11.97 13.46 23.02
CA LEU A 298 -10.88 13.70 22.05
C LEU A 298 -11.38 13.88 20.61
N LEU A 299 -12.69 13.66 20.36
CA LEU A 299 -13.32 13.89 19.06
C LEU A 299 -14.09 15.21 19.05
N ASP A 300 -13.65 16.11 18.18
CA ASP A 300 -14.33 17.38 17.88
C ASP A 300 -14.60 17.50 16.37
N PRO A 301 -15.86 17.69 15.94
CA PRO A 301 -17.10 17.58 16.74
C PRO A 301 -17.35 16.13 17.21
N PRO A 302 -18.13 15.91 18.29
CA PRO A 302 -18.50 14.57 18.72
C PRO A 302 -19.39 13.90 17.66
N LEU A 303 -19.03 12.67 17.27
CA LEU A 303 -19.75 11.88 16.27
C LEU A 303 -20.54 10.76 16.94
N SER A 304 -21.74 10.44 16.44
CA SER A 304 -22.48 9.26 16.90
C SER A 304 -21.79 7.96 16.45
N ASP A 305 -22.07 6.82 17.09
CA ASP A 305 -21.50 5.52 16.67
C ASP A 305 -21.87 5.19 15.22
N LYS A 306 -23.09 5.56 14.83
CA LYS A 306 -23.56 5.44 13.44
C LYS A 306 -22.73 6.30 12.49
N ASP A 307 -22.45 7.56 12.87
CA ASP A 307 -21.63 8.45 12.03
C ASP A 307 -20.18 7.95 11.92
N ILE A 308 -19.60 7.42 13.00
CA ILE A 308 -18.25 6.84 12.99
C ILE A 308 -18.17 5.71 11.97
N VAL A 309 -19.09 4.74 12.06
CA VAL A 309 -19.15 3.59 11.13
C VAL A 309 -19.37 4.07 9.70
N GLN A 310 -20.34 4.96 9.46
CA GLN A 310 -20.66 5.45 8.11
C GLN A 310 -19.52 6.25 7.49
N ASN A 311 -18.87 7.12 8.26
CA ASN A 311 -17.79 7.97 7.76
C ASN A 311 -16.54 7.15 7.42
N TYR A 312 -16.15 6.25 8.33
CA TYR A 312 -15.03 5.35 8.11
C TYR A 312 -15.27 4.44 6.91
N THR A 313 -16.46 3.84 6.83
CA THR A 313 -16.86 3.00 5.69
C THR A 313 -16.85 3.77 4.37
N ALA A 314 -17.31 5.03 4.37
CA ALA A 314 -17.26 5.88 3.18
C ALA A 314 -15.82 6.22 2.73
N ALA A 315 -14.88 6.36 3.68
CA ALA A 315 -13.47 6.54 3.38
C ALA A 315 -12.86 5.27 2.76
N VAL A 316 -13.10 4.11 3.38
CA VAL A 316 -12.63 2.81 2.91
C VAL A 316 -13.22 2.47 1.54
N HIS A 317 -14.50 2.75 1.28
CA HIS A 317 -15.13 2.60 -0.03
C HIS A 317 -14.36 3.36 -1.12
N LYS A 318 -14.11 4.66 -0.92
CA LYS A 318 -13.33 5.46 -1.87
C LYS A 318 -11.92 4.91 -2.07
N GLY A 319 -11.30 4.44 -0.98
CA GLY A 319 -9.99 3.82 -0.99
C GLY A 319 -9.93 2.55 -1.84
N ILE A 320 -10.87 1.62 -1.64
CA ILE A 320 -10.95 0.36 -2.40
C ILE A 320 -11.20 0.67 -3.88
N ALA A 321 -12.15 1.56 -4.18
CA ALA A 321 -12.42 1.98 -5.56
C ALA A 321 -11.15 2.57 -6.22
N LYS A 322 -10.38 3.39 -5.50
CA LYS A 322 -9.10 3.92 -5.98
C LYS A 322 -8.11 2.80 -6.30
N VAL A 323 -7.95 1.81 -5.42
CA VAL A 323 -7.01 0.70 -5.64
C VAL A 323 -7.41 -0.16 -6.82
N MET A 324 -8.69 -0.54 -6.94
CA MET A 324 -9.21 -1.27 -8.10
C MET A 324 -8.99 -0.51 -9.41
N ALA A 325 -9.21 0.81 -9.39
CA ALA A 325 -9.04 1.67 -10.54
C ALA A 325 -7.59 1.74 -11.06
N LYS A 326 -6.58 1.54 -10.20
CA LYS A 326 -5.16 1.46 -10.64
C LYS A 326 -4.90 0.32 -11.62
N MET A 327 -5.70 -0.73 -11.55
CA MET A 327 -5.63 -1.91 -12.44
C MET A 327 -6.71 -1.89 -13.53
N GLY A 328 -7.54 -0.85 -13.56
CA GLY A 328 -8.68 -0.75 -14.48
C GLY A 328 -9.82 -1.73 -14.15
N ILE A 329 -9.96 -2.15 -12.89
CA ILE A 329 -11.02 -3.06 -12.45
C ILE A 329 -12.23 -2.25 -12.00
N SER A 330 -13.39 -2.54 -12.59
CA SER A 330 -14.65 -1.82 -12.32
C SER A 330 -15.45 -2.40 -11.15
N THR A 331 -15.47 -3.73 -10.96
CA THR A 331 -16.36 -4.39 -10.00
C THR A 331 -15.58 -5.11 -8.91
N LEU A 332 -16.04 -4.99 -7.66
CA LEU A 332 -15.41 -5.69 -6.53
C LEU A 332 -15.50 -7.21 -6.70
N HIS A 333 -16.58 -7.71 -7.31
CA HIS A 333 -16.73 -9.14 -7.57
C HIS A 333 -15.58 -9.71 -8.41
N SER A 334 -15.05 -8.96 -9.39
CA SER A 334 -13.87 -9.38 -10.16
C SER A 334 -12.54 -9.18 -9.44
N TYR A 335 -12.50 -8.29 -8.46
CA TYR A 335 -11.30 -8.03 -7.66
C TYR A 335 -11.09 -9.08 -6.56
N LYS A 336 -12.19 -9.65 -6.02
CA LYS A 336 -12.15 -10.68 -4.98
C LYS A 336 -11.41 -11.93 -5.47
N GLY A 337 -10.43 -12.39 -4.69
CA GLY A 337 -9.64 -13.58 -5.02
C GLY A 337 -8.68 -13.43 -6.21
N ALA A 338 -8.57 -12.24 -6.82
CA ALA A 338 -7.75 -12.03 -8.01
C ALA A 338 -6.24 -11.90 -7.72
N GLN A 339 -5.84 -11.80 -6.44
CA GLN A 339 -4.43 -11.71 -6.01
C GLN A 339 -3.61 -10.66 -6.76
N ILE A 340 -4.11 -9.41 -6.83
CA ILE A 340 -3.46 -8.31 -7.58
C ILE A 340 -2.33 -7.66 -6.76
N PHE A 341 -1.42 -8.50 -6.28
CA PHE A 341 -0.33 -8.14 -5.39
C PHE A 341 0.96 -8.90 -5.73
N GLU A 342 2.10 -8.30 -5.41
CA GLU A 342 3.40 -8.98 -5.36
C GLU A 342 3.86 -9.02 -3.91
N ALA A 343 4.28 -10.20 -3.44
CA ALA A 343 4.88 -10.36 -2.13
C ALA A 343 6.38 -10.05 -2.21
N VAL A 344 6.89 -9.29 -1.25
CA VAL A 344 8.33 -8.94 -1.18
C VAL A 344 8.86 -9.32 0.20
N GLY A 345 9.65 -10.38 0.26
CA GLY A 345 10.29 -10.84 1.49
C GLY A 345 9.47 -11.86 2.29
N LEU A 346 8.58 -12.62 1.63
CA LEU A 346 7.90 -13.78 2.24
C LEU A 346 8.49 -15.08 1.71
N ALA A 347 8.70 -16.04 2.61
CA ALA A 347 9.20 -17.36 2.26
C ALA A 347 8.21 -18.14 1.39
N GLU A 348 8.75 -19.01 0.53
CA GLU A 348 7.98 -19.86 -0.38
C GLU A 348 6.98 -20.76 0.37
N GLU A 349 7.36 -21.28 1.54
CA GLU A 349 6.46 -22.06 2.40
C GLU A 349 5.18 -21.31 2.81
N VAL A 350 5.27 -19.99 3.04
CA VAL A 350 4.13 -19.15 3.42
C VAL A 350 3.23 -18.92 2.20
N ILE A 351 3.85 -18.67 1.04
CA ILE A 351 3.14 -18.49 -0.24
C ILE A 351 2.41 -19.79 -0.62
N ASP A 352 3.06 -20.93 -0.58
CA ASP A 352 2.51 -22.22 -0.98
C ASP A 352 1.35 -22.70 -0.09
N LYS A 353 1.37 -22.32 1.19
CA LYS A 353 0.28 -22.67 2.11
C LYS A 353 -0.89 -21.70 2.03
N CYS A 354 -0.60 -20.39 2.06
CA CYS A 354 -1.60 -19.35 2.32
C CYS A 354 -1.90 -18.43 1.13
N PHE A 355 -1.03 -18.32 0.12
CA PHE A 355 -1.14 -17.31 -0.95
C PHE A 355 -0.76 -17.88 -2.33
N VAL A 356 -1.22 -19.10 -2.61
CA VAL A 356 -0.81 -19.89 -3.79
C VAL A 356 -1.01 -19.07 -5.06
N GLY A 357 0.06 -18.96 -5.86
CA GLY A 357 0.05 -18.22 -7.14
C GLY A 357 0.59 -16.80 -7.06
N THR A 358 0.84 -16.28 -5.86
CA THR A 358 1.41 -14.93 -5.68
C THR A 358 2.92 -14.94 -5.95
N ALA A 359 3.39 -13.94 -6.72
CA ALA A 359 4.82 -13.80 -6.97
C ALA A 359 5.55 -13.35 -5.70
N SER A 360 6.57 -14.12 -5.28
CA SER A 360 7.53 -13.75 -4.24
C SER A 360 8.95 -13.96 -4.77
N ARG A 361 9.50 -12.95 -5.45
CA ARG A 361 10.83 -13.07 -6.09
C ARG A 361 11.98 -13.01 -5.10
N LEU A 362 11.74 -12.36 -3.96
CA LEU A 362 12.66 -12.29 -2.84
C LEU A 362 12.02 -13.04 -1.69
N SER A 363 12.54 -14.24 -1.41
CA SER A 363 12.18 -15.03 -0.24
C SER A 363 12.66 -14.34 1.04
N GLY A 364 12.00 -14.61 2.16
CA GLY A 364 12.30 -13.93 3.43
C GLY A 364 11.61 -14.58 4.62
N ALA A 365 10.67 -13.87 5.24
CA ALA A 365 10.02 -14.27 6.49
C ALA A 365 9.31 -15.64 6.36
N THR A 366 9.69 -16.56 7.23
CA THR A 366 9.12 -17.90 7.41
C THR A 366 7.94 -17.87 8.38
N PHE A 367 7.22 -18.99 8.52
CA PHE A 367 6.19 -19.11 9.57
C PHE A 367 6.75 -18.88 10.97
N GLU A 368 8.00 -19.31 11.20
CA GLU A 368 8.69 -19.11 12.48
C GLU A 368 8.88 -17.62 12.80
N ILE A 369 9.33 -16.82 11.82
CA ILE A 369 9.53 -15.38 11.98
C ILE A 369 8.18 -14.68 12.22
N LEU A 370 7.16 -15.02 11.43
CA LEU A 370 5.83 -14.41 11.56
C LEU A 370 5.17 -14.75 12.91
N ALA A 371 5.35 -15.97 13.41
CA ALA A 371 4.89 -16.37 14.74
C ALA A 371 5.66 -15.64 15.85
N GLN A 372 6.98 -15.49 15.70
CA GLN A 372 7.80 -14.74 16.64
C GLN A 372 7.38 -13.27 16.70
N GLU A 373 7.13 -12.61 15.57
CA GLU A 373 6.65 -11.22 15.55
C GLU A 373 5.28 -11.07 16.24
N ALA A 374 4.39 -12.05 16.07
CA ALA A 374 3.09 -12.07 16.76
C ALA A 374 3.27 -12.21 18.29
N LEU A 375 4.16 -13.09 18.73
CA LEU A 375 4.52 -13.27 20.14
C LEU A 375 5.21 -12.04 20.73
N ASP A 376 6.08 -11.37 19.96
CA ASP A 376 6.76 -10.15 20.40
C ASP A 376 5.73 -9.04 20.66
N LYS A 377 4.78 -8.83 19.72
CA LYS A 377 3.66 -7.89 19.90
C LYS A 377 2.79 -8.25 21.12
N HIS A 378 2.51 -9.54 21.32
CA HIS A 378 1.75 -10.04 22.48
C HIS A 378 2.50 -9.78 23.80
N SER A 379 3.80 -10.04 23.84
CA SER A 379 4.64 -9.85 25.03
C SER A 379 4.74 -8.40 25.47
N VAL A 380 4.76 -7.46 24.50
CA VAL A 380 4.70 -6.02 24.76
C VAL A 380 3.36 -5.65 25.38
N ALA A 381 2.25 -6.22 24.87
CA ALA A 381 0.91 -5.93 25.36
C ALA A 381 0.61 -6.51 26.76
N PHE A 382 1.16 -7.67 27.10
CA PHE A 382 0.86 -8.40 28.35
C PHE A 382 2.07 -8.54 29.29
N SER A 383 2.99 -7.58 29.27
CA SER A 383 4.16 -7.57 30.15
C SER A 383 3.78 -7.53 31.64
N ASP A 384 4.38 -8.43 32.44
CA ASP A 384 4.25 -8.47 33.90
C ASP A 384 4.98 -7.34 34.64
N ARG A 385 5.77 -6.54 33.92
CA ARG A 385 6.47 -5.40 34.50
C ARG A 385 5.54 -4.18 34.55
N ASP A 386 5.34 -3.64 35.74
CA ASP A 386 4.82 -2.28 35.95
C ASP A 386 5.82 -1.26 35.38
N CYS A 387 5.72 -1.00 34.09
CA CYS A 387 6.52 -0.01 33.38
C CYS A 387 5.64 0.72 32.34
N ASP A 388 6.09 1.87 31.85
CA ASP A 388 5.36 2.73 30.91
C ASP A 388 5.00 2.06 29.56
N ASN A 389 5.32 0.77 29.37
CA ASN A 389 4.97 -0.09 28.23
C ASN A 389 3.46 -0.19 27.97
N VAL A 390 2.62 0.35 28.85
CA VAL A 390 1.18 0.43 28.64
C VAL A 390 0.84 1.45 27.52
N LEU A 391 1.73 2.41 27.24
CA LEU A 391 1.53 3.43 26.21
C LEU A 391 1.78 2.89 24.79
N ILE A 392 0.85 3.19 23.88
CA ILE A 392 1.02 2.97 22.43
C ILE A 392 2.26 3.73 21.96
N ASN A 393 3.26 2.99 21.48
CA ASN A 393 4.49 3.59 21.00
C ASN A 393 4.30 4.22 19.61
N ASN A 394 5.03 5.30 19.35
CA ASN A 394 5.14 5.87 18.03
C ASN A 394 6.41 5.33 17.36
N LYS A 395 6.23 4.40 16.42
CA LYS A 395 7.35 3.77 15.70
C LYS A 395 8.07 4.74 14.76
N GLY A 396 7.43 5.84 14.36
CA GLY A 396 7.96 6.76 13.36
C GLY A 396 8.07 6.07 12.00
N GLU A 397 6.97 5.49 11.53
CA GLU A 397 6.90 4.78 10.25
C GLU A 397 6.60 5.75 9.09
N TYR A 398 5.74 6.74 9.38
CA TYR A 398 5.37 7.77 8.41
C TYR A 398 6.29 8.98 8.48
N HIS A 399 6.73 9.33 9.69
CA HIS A 399 7.67 10.42 9.93
C HIS A 399 8.86 9.93 10.75
N TRP A 400 10.06 10.34 10.35
CA TRP A 400 11.26 10.06 11.11
C TRP A 400 11.12 10.52 12.57
N ARG A 401 11.50 9.63 13.50
CA ARG A 401 11.59 9.92 14.93
C ARG A 401 12.88 9.37 15.50
N GLU A 402 13.43 10.07 16.48
CA GLU A 402 14.58 9.57 17.22
C GLU A 402 14.20 8.29 17.99
N GLY A 403 14.97 7.23 17.79
CA GLY A 403 14.70 5.91 18.38
C GLY A 403 13.61 5.11 17.66
N GLY A 404 12.99 5.64 16.61
CA GLY A 404 12.04 4.94 15.76
C GLY A 404 12.68 4.28 14.54
N GLU A 405 11.84 4.02 13.54
CA GLU A 405 12.20 3.42 12.26
C GLU A 405 13.28 4.24 11.54
N LYS A 406 14.12 3.55 10.76
CA LYS A 406 15.16 4.22 9.97
C LYS A 406 14.56 4.82 8.70
N HIS A 407 14.94 6.05 8.38
CA HIS A 407 14.53 6.70 7.12
C HIS A 407 15.74 7.14 6.30
N ILE A 408 15.70 6.95 4.98
CA ILE A 408 16.75 7.41 4.06
C ILE A 408 17.02 8.91 4.23
N ASN A 409 15.97 9.71 4.43
CA ASN A 409 16.09 11.14 4.67
C ASN A 409 16.30 11.45 6.17
N ASP A 410 17.39 10.92 6.74
CA ASP A 410 17.75 11.19 8.14
C ASP A 410 18.17 12.67 8.35
N PRO A 411 17.73 13.35 9.42
CA PRO A 411 18.05 14.76 9.66
C PRO A 411 19.55 15.08 9.75
N LYS A 412 20.37 14.17 10.30
CA LYS A 412 21.83 14.37 10.38
C LYS A 412 22.45 14.27 8.99
N CYS A 413 21.95 13.33 8.18
CA CYS A 413 22.34 13.19 6.78
C CYS A 413 22.02 14.47 5.99
N ILE A 414 20.80 14.99 6.12
CA ILE A 414 20.36 16.24 5.46
C ILE A 414 21.20 17.43 5.89
N ALA A 415 21.46 17.60 7.20
CA ALA A 415 22.25 18.70 7.72
C ALA A 415 23.68 18.69 7.15
N ASN A 416 24.36 17.54 7.18
CA ASN A 416 25.71 17.40 6.62
C ASN A 416 25.74 17.66 5.11
N LEU A 417 24.70 17.25 4.36
CA LEU A 417 24.59 17.55 2.93
C LEU A 417 24.43 19.04 2.68
N GLN A 418 23.59 19.72 3.45
CA GLN A 418 23.39 21.16 3.34
C GLN A 418 24.68 21.92 3.65
N ASP A 419 25.41 21.53 4.70
CA ASP A 419 26.69 22.13 5.07
C ASP A 419 27.76 21.88 4.00
N ALA A 420 27.83 20.66 3.46
CA ALA A 420 28.76 20.31 2.39
C ALA A 420 28.58 21.21 1.16
N VAL A 421 27.34 21.43 0.72
CA VAL A 421 27.04 22.23 -0.47
C VAL A 421 27.18 23.74 -0.20
N ARG A 422 26.72 24.23 0.96
CA ARG A 422 26.78 25.66 1.30
C ARG A 422 28.21 26.14 1.57
N MET A 423 28.98 25.35 2.30
CA MET A 423 30.35 25.70 2.71
C MET A 423 31.43 25.12 1.79
N LYS A 424 31.04 24.33 0.77
CA LYS A 424 31.98 23.58 -0.09
C LYS A 424 32.94 22.70 0.72
N SER A 425 32.42 22.09 1.79
CA SER A 425 33.22 21.35 2.78
C SER A 425 33.30 19.87 2.43
N GLN A 426 34.50 19.42 2.04
CA GLN A 426 34.77 18.00 1.77
C GLN A 426 34.58 17.11 3.01
N PRO A 427 35.02 17.51 4.22
CA PRO A 427 34.75 16.71 5.43
C PRO A 427 33.26 16.53 5.72
N ALA A 428 32.43 17.56 5.49
CA ALA A 428 30.99 17.46 5.65
C ALA A 428 30.38 16.48 4.63
N TYR A 429 30.85 16.51 3.37
CA TYR A 429 30.41 15.56 2.34
C TYR A 429 30.79 14.12 2.67
N GLN A 430 31.99 13.89 3.21
CA GLN A 430 32.42 12.56 3.64
C GLN A 430 31.53 12.03 4.76
N LYS A 431 31.25 12.86 5.77
CA LYS A 431 30.34 12.50 6.88
C LYS A 431 28.92 12.20 6.37
N TYR A 432 28.40 13.02 5.44
CA TYR A 432 27.15 12.74 4.73
C TYR A 432 27.17 11.38 4.03
N SER A 433 28.22 11.09 3.26
CA SER A 433 28.33 9.84 2.49
C SER A 433 28.36 8.62 3.39
N GLU A 434 29.14 8.66 4.48
CA GLU A 434 29.23 7.57 5.46
C GLU A 434 27.86 7.31 6.13
N THR A 435 27.19 8.35 6.64
CA THR A 435 25.86 8.22 7.26
C THR A 435 24.81 7.78 6.25
N SER A 436 24.84 8.30 5.02
CA SER A 436 23.88 7.92 3.97
C SER A 436 24.02 6.44 3.60
N ILE A 437 25.25 5.91 3.51
CA ILE A 437 25.49 4.48 3.23
C ILE A 437 24.95 3.60 4.36
N GLU A 438 25.14 3.99 5.62
CA GLU A 438 24.62 3.26 6.78
C GLU A 438 23.09 3.17 6.75
N VAL A 439 22.42 4.30 6.52
CA VAL A 439 20.95 4.32 6.45
C VAL A 439 20.44 3.53 5.24
N VAL A 440 21.08 3.66 4.08
CA VAL A 440 20.73 2.90 2.86
C VAL A 440 20.86 1.39 3.08
N ARG A 441 21.86 0.95 3.86
CA ARG A 441 22.02 -0.45 4.28
C ARG A 441 20.81 -0.93 5.06
N SER A 442 20.35 -0.14 6.03
CA SER A 442 19.16 -0.50 6.81
C SER A 442 17.87 -0.49 6.01
N CYS A 443 17.70 0.42 5.04
CA CYS A 443 16.39 0.64 4.43
C CYS A 443 16.16 -0.08 3.08
N THR A 444 17.21 -0.41 2.32
CA THR A 444 17.05 -0.79 0.90
C THR A 444 17.77 -2.07 0.50
N LEU A 445 17.25 -2.77 -0.52
CA LEU A 445 17.90 -3.97 -1.09
C LEU A 445 19.30 -3.67 -1.62
N ARG A 446 19.50 -2.54 -2.30
CA ARG A 446 20.82 -2.14 -2.81
C ARG A 446 21.84 -1.93 -1.68
N GLY A 447 21.35 -1.60 -0.48
CA GLY A 447 22.18 -1.48 0.71
C GLY A 447 22.72 -2.81 1.21
N GLN A 448 22.04 -3.92 0.92
CA GLN A 448 22.48 -5.28 1.27
C GLN A 448 23.59 -5.81 0.34
N LEU A 449 23.90 -5.09 -0.74
CA LEU A 449 24.92 -5.48 -1.70
C LEU A 449 26.30 -4.94 -1.30
N GLN A 450 27.34 -5.74 -1.50
CA GLN A 450 28.73 -5.33 -1.33
C GLN A 450 29.46 -5.34 -2.67
N ILE A 451 30.19 -4.26 -2.97
CA ILE A 451 31.04 -4.19 -4.15
C ILE A 451 32.31 -4.99 -3.89
N LYS A 452 32.55 -6.02 -4.71
CA LYS A 452 33.80 -6.78 -4.69
C LYS A 452 34.85 -6.06 -5.54
N PHE A 453 35.72 -5.30 -4.88
CA PHE A 453 36.78 -4.56 -5.53
C PHE A 453 37.89 -5.48 -6.09
N ALA A 454 38.56 -5.01 -7.14
CA ALA A 454 39.74 -5.67 -7.69
C ALA A 454 40.93 -5.58 -6.70
N LYS A 455 41.83 -6.56 -6.75
CA LYS A 455 43.00 -6.62 -5.85
C LYS A 455 43.94 -5.43 -6.00
N LYS A 456 44.06 -4.89 -7.21
CA LYS A 456 44.87 -3.70 -7.51
C LYS A 456 43.93 -2.55 -7.88
N PRO A 457 43.90 -1.45 -7.10
CA PRO A 457 43.12 -0.27 -7.46
C PRO A 457 43.73 0.41 -8.69
N LEU A 458 42.88 1.01 -9.51
CA LEU A 458 43.29 1.90 -10.58
C LEU A 458 43.53 3.30 -10.03
N ASP A 459 44.41 4.06 -10.68
CA ASP A 459 44.60 5.47 -10.37
C ASP A 459 43.33 6.25 -10.78
N VAL A 460 42.90 7.20 -9.94
CA VAL A 460 41.71 8.03 -10.21
C VAL A 460 41.87 8.86 -11.48
N SER A 461 43.10 9.18 -11.88
CA SER A 461 43.39 9.88 -13.14
C SER A 461 43.04 9.09 -14.40
N GLU A 462 42.90 7.77 -14.30
CA GLU A 462 42.44 6.92 -15.41
C GLU A 462 40.90 6.87 -15.52
N VAL A 463 40.17 7.37 -14.52
CA VAL A 463 38.70 7.41 -14.51
C VAL A 463 38.21 8.58 -15.36
N GLU A 464 37.07 8.39 -16.03
CA GLU A 464 36.45 9.46 -16.82
C GLU A 464 36.23 10.74 -15.96
N PRO A 465 36.46 11.94 -16.50
CA PRO A 465 36.29 13.18 -15.74
C PRO A 465 34.87 13.36 -15.20
N ALA A 466 34.76 13.97 -14.02
CA ALA A 466 33.46 14.26 -13.41
C ALA A 466 32.53 15.06 -14.34
N SER A 467 33.08 15.92 -15.21
CA SER A 467 32.33 16.69 -16.21
C SER A 467 31.62 15.83 -17.26
N GLU A 468 32.09 14.61 -17.52
CA GLU A 468 31.43 13.65 -18.41
C GLU A 468 30.40 12.80 -17.65
N ILE A 469 30.71 12.43 -16.40
CA ILE A 469 29.80 11.65 -15.54
C ILE A 469 28.50 12.42 -15.29
N VAL A 470 28.58 13.70 -14.93
CA VAL A 470 27.40 14.52 -14.59
C VAL A 470 26.40 14.68 -15.74
N LYS A 471 26.82 14.49 -17.00
CA LYS A 471 25.92 14.52 -18.16
C LYS A 471 24.92 13.37 -18.17
N ARG A 472 25.21 12.30 -17.42
CA ARG A 472 24.29 11.16 -17.22
C ARG A 472 23.23 11.46 -16.16
N PHE A 473 23.43 12.49 -15.33
CA PHE A 473 22.50 12.83 -14.27
C PHE A 473 21.29 13.59 -14.83
N ALA A 474 20.12 13.20 -14.34
CA ALA A 474 18.88 13.90 -14.58
C ALA A 474 18.21 14.22 -13.25
N THR A 475 17.66 15.42 -13.11
CA THR A 475 16.78 15.70 -11.96
C THR A 475 15.46 14.96 -12.15
N GLY A 476 14.83 14.59 -11.04
CA GLY A 476 13.47 14.05 -11.06
C GLY A 476 12.47 15.01 -11.71
N ALA A 477 11.37 14.44 -12.21
CA ALA A 477 10.28 15.19 -12.81
C ALA A 477 9.38 15.78 -11.72
N MET A 478 9.67 17.01 -11.31
CA MET A 478 8.90 17.73 -10.28
C MET A 478 8.11 18.84 -10.94
N SER A 479 6.78 18.84 -10.76
CA SER A 479 5.91 19.75 -11.49
C SER A 479 6.02 21.19 -11.00
N PHE A 480 5.94 22.12 -11.94
CA PHE A 480 5.59 23.50 -11.61
C PHE A 480 4.19 23.50 -10.96
N GLY A 481 4.10 23.96 -9.71
CA GLY A 481 2.90 23.86 -8.87
C GLY A 481 3.08 22.95 -7.65
N SER A 482 3.90 21.90 -7.72
CA SER A 482 4.31 21.14 -6.53
C SER A 482 5.52 21.76 -5.84
N ILE A 483 6.39 22.40 -6.62
CA ILE A 483 7.56 23.16 -6.14
C ILE A 483 7.48 24.60 -6.64
N SER A 484 8.19 25.51 -5.95
CA SER A 484 8.21 26.94 -6.29
C SER A 484 8.90 27.21 -7.63
N TYR A 485 8.59 28.35 -8.24
CA TYR A 485 9.24 28.80 -9.49
C TYR A 485 10.77 28.89 -9.34
N GLU A 486 11.22 29.42 -8.21
CA GLU A 486 12.63 29.60 -7.87
C GLU A 486 13.34 28.26 -7.78
N THR A 487 12.71 27.27 -7.13
CA THR A 487 13.25 25.91 -7.00
C THR A 487 13.36 25.25 -8.38
N HIS A 488 12.27 25.28 -9.15
CA HIS A 488 12.21 24.66 -10.47
C HIS A 488 13.22 25.27 -11.46
N SER A 489 13.32 26.60 -11.48
CA SER A 489 14.26 27.33 -12.33
C SER A 489 15.71 27.12 -11.89
N THR A 490 15.98 27.09 -10.59
CA THR A 490 17.33 26.83 -10.04
C THR A 490 17.84 25.46 -10.47
N LEU A 491 17.00 24.43 -10.42
CA LEU A 491 17.37 23.09 -10.88
C LEU A 491 17.73 23.06 -12.36
N ALA A 492 16.91 23.72 -13.20
CA ALA A 492 17.19 23.76 -14.64
C ALA A 492 18.49 24.52 -14.95
N THR A 493 18.70 25.70 -14.37
CA THR A 493 19.93 26.46 -14.55
C THR A 493 21.15 25.66 -14.08
N ALA A 494 21.07 24.98 -12.93
CA ALA A 494 22.17 24.16 -12.41
C ALA A 494 22.51 23.00 -13.36
N MET A 495 21.50 22.24 -13.81
CA MET A 495 21.72 21.10 -14.70
C MET A 495 22.27 21.54 -16.06
N ASN A 496 21.77 22.64 -16.61
CA ASN A 496 22.27 23.18 -17.87
C ASN A 496 23.73 23.63 -17.78
N LYS A 497 24.14 24.25 -16.65
CA LYS A 497 25.53 24.67 -16.40
C LYS A 497 26.51 23.49 -16.34
N ILE A 498 26.08 22.36 -15.78
CA ILE A 498 26.91 21.16 -15.66
C ILE A 498 26.75 20.19 -16.84
N GLY A 499 25.92 20.51 -17.84
CA GLY A 499 25.64 19.64 -18.98
C GLY A 499 24.76 18.41 -18.67
N GLY A 500 24.13 18.39 -17.49
CA GLY A 500 23.12 17.39 -17.11
C GLY A 500 21.74 17.73 -17.68
N LYS A 501 20.70 17.00 -17.26
CA LYS A 501 19.33 17.20 -17.74
C LYS A 501 18.38 17.54 -16.60
N SER A 502 17.51 18.53 -16.78
CA SER A 502 16.35 18.77 -15.92
C SER A 502 15.05 18.42 -16.62
N ASN A 503 14.00 18.15 -15.84
CA ASN A 503 12.68 17.75 -16.33
C ASN A 503 11.59 18.73 -15.86
N THR A 504 10.67 19.10 -16.76
CA THR A 504 9.57 20.02 -16.46
C THR A 504 8.60 19.51 -15.39
N GLY A 505 8.47 18.19 -15.26
CA GLY A 505 7.33 17.61 -14.55
C GLY A 505 6.00 17.80 -15.30
N GLU A 506 4.90 17.46 -14.64
CA GLU A 506 3.56 17.40 -15.25
C GLU A 506 2.88 18.76 -15.48
N GLY A 507 3.31 19.78 -14.73
CA GLY A 507 2.69 21.12 -14.70
C GLY A 507 3.07 22.03 -15.87
N GLY A 508 3.87 21.55 -16.81
CA GLY A 508 4.40 22.36 -17.90
C GLY A 508 5.56 23.26 -17.49
N GLU A 509 5.84 24.27 -18.33
CA GLU A 509 6.96 25.19 -18.14
C GLU A 509 6.61 26.56 -18.74
N ASP A 510 6.97 27.63 -18.03
CA ASP A 510 6.79 29.00 -18.52
C ASP A 510 7.55 29.22 -19.84
N PRO A 511 6.89 29.69 -20.91
CA PRO A 511 7.52 29.97 -22.20
C PRO A 511 8.67 30.99 -22.16
N VAL A 512 8.73 31.86 -21.15
CA VAL A 512 9.79 32.86 -21.01
C VAL A 512 11.13 32.21 -20.64
N ARG A 513 11.13 30.97 -20.15
CA ARG A 513 12.36 30.25 -19.77
C ARG A 513 13.19 29.85 -20.98
N GLY A 514 14.49 30.15 -20.92
CA GLY A 514 15.45 29.96 -22.01
C GLY A 514 15.44 31.05 -23.06
N THR A 515 14.77 32.19 -22.82
CA THR A 515 14.87 33.37 -23.69
C THR A 515 16.14 34.18 -23.46
N ASP A 516 16.72 34.08 -22.25
CA ASP A 516 17.99 34.71 -21.89
C ASP A 516 19.18 33.82 -22.34
N PRO A 517 20.02 34.28 -23.29
CA PRO A 517 21.21 33.54 -23.74
C PRO A 517 22.26 33.35 -22.64
N GLU A 518 22.34 34.26 -21.67
CA GLU A 518 23.33 34.25 -20.58
C GLU A 518 22.90 33.33 -19.42
N ASN A 519 21.59 33.14 -19.23
CA ASN A 519 21.03 32.31 -18.17
C ASN A 519 19.95 31.35 -18.67
N ASN A 520 20.38 30.28 -19.33
CA ASN A 520 19.48 29.24 -19.79
C ASN A 520 18.88 28.46 -18.60
N ASN A 521 17.66 28.85 -18.22
CA ASN A 521 16.83 28.20 -17.20
C ASN A 521 15.77 27.26 -17.78
N ARG A 522 15.87 26.87 -19.07
CA ARG A 522 14.91 25.96 -19.70
C ARG A 522 15.21 24.50 -19.35
N SER A 523 14.17 23.70 -19.15
CA SER A 523 14.30 22.28 -18.88
C SER A 523 14.61 21.49 -20.15
N ALA A 524 15.55 20.56 -20.06
CA ALA A 524 15.98 19.75 -21.21
C ALA A 524 14.95 18.66 -21.59
N ILE A 525 14.20 18.16 -20.61
CA ILE A 525 13.20 17.11 -20.78
C ILE A 525 11.82 17.70 -20.51
N ARG A 526 10.87 17.48 -21.44
CA ARG A 526 9.47 17.89 -21.30
C ARG A 526 8.59 16.65 -21.13
N GLN A 527 7.79 16.65 -20.07
CA GLN A 527 6.90 15.54 -19.74
C GLN A 527 5.50 15.75 -20.32
N VAL A 528 4.94 14.69 -20.92
CA VAL A 528 3.54 14.63 -21.35
C VAL A 528 2.78 13.66 -20.43
N ALA A 529 2.11 14.21 -19.41
CA ALA A 529 1.32 13.45 -18.42
C ALA A 529 -0.19 13.48 -18.74
N SER A 530 -0.99 12.66 -18.04
CA SER A 530 -2.43 12.44 -18.32
C SER A 530 -3.25 13.73 -18.42
N GLY A 531 -3.02 14.69 -17.51
CA GLY A 531 -3.73 15.97 -17.48
C GLY A 531 -3.33 16.96 -18.58
N ARG A 532 -2.24 16.71 -19.32
CA ARG A 532 -1.78 17.51 -20.47
C ARG A 532 -1.55 19.01 -20.20
N PHE A 533 -1.42 19.42 -18.94
CA PHE A 533 -1.34 20.83 -18.50
C PHE A 533 -0.26 21.66 -19.21
N GLY A 534 0.88 21.07 -19.57
CA GLY A 534 2.00 21.74 -20.24
C GLY A 534 2.18 21.45 -21.73
N SER A 535 1.23 20.77 -22.36
CA SER A 535 1.42 20.19 -23.70
C SER A 535 1.09 21.14 -24.87
N GLU A 536 0.50 22.31 -24.59
CA GLU A 536 -0.09 23.19 -25.61
C GLU A 536 0.89 23.76 -26.62
N ARG A 537 2.20 23.72 -26.36
CA ARG A 537 3.23 23.99 -27.37
C ARG A 537 4.47 23.15 -27.11
N LEU A 538 4.55 21.98 -27.75
CA LEU A 538 5.85 21.45 -28.19
C LEU A 538 6.40 22.44 -29.23
N VAL A 539 6.84 23.63 -28.80
CA VAL A 539 7.56 24.56 -29.66
C VAL A 539 8.81 23.81 -30.12
N PRO A 540 9.00 23.60 -31.43
CA PRO A 540 10.21 23.00 -31.95
C PRO A 540 11.43 23.69 -31.33
N CYS A 541 12.51 22.95 -31.10
CA CYS A 541 13.75 23.46 -30.49
C CYS A 541 14.37 24.67 -31.21
N ASN A 542 13.82 25.13 -32.34
CA ASN A 542 14.13 26.41 -32.95
C ASN A 542 12.84 27.14 -33.38
N GLY A 543 12.69 28.38 -32.94
CA GLY A 543 11.50 29.20 -33.15
C GLY A 543 11.11 29.41 -34.62
N ARG A 544 10.17 28.61 -35.11
CA ARG A 544 9.25 29.00 -36.17
C ARG A 544 7.84 28.54 -35.80
N ARG A 545 6.92 29.50 -35.72
CA ARG A 545 5.48 29.25 -35.80
C ARG A 545 5.21 28.59 -37.15
N LEU A 546 4.51 27.46 -37.16
CA LEU A 546 3.77 27.05 -38.34
C LEU A 546 2.32 27.45 -38.09
N ALA A 547 1.82 28.25 -39.03
CA ALA A 547 0.41 28.61 -39.14
C ALA A 547 -0.37 27.39 -39.63
N ASP A 548 -1.63 27.36 -39.19
CA ASP A 548 -2.79 26.53 -39.57
C ASP A 548 -2.77 25.04 -39.18
#